data_AF-A0A1V6SHH0-F1
#
_entry.id   AF-A0A1V6SHH0-F1
#
_cell.length_a   1.000
_cell.length_b   1.000
_cell.length_c   1.000
_cell.angle_alpha   90.00
_cell.angle_beta   90.00
_cell.angle_gamma   90.00
#
_symmetry.space_group_name_H-M   'P 1'
#
loop_
_entity.id
_entity.type
_entity.pdbx_description
1 polymer ?
#
loop_
_entity_poly.entity_id
_entity_poly.type
_entity_poly.pdbx_seq_one_letter_code
_entity_poly.pdbx_strand_id
1 'polypeptide(L)'
;MEHIFPHPSDEELQVLEQINYTFANRALLREALQPPNKCNEDGNKTLALVGDKVLDLVIVASGRDRNKTRGWNAYLSRQGCYLGLDQVIVKNPSQTFIGNKLMASTMEAIVGAVYLDSNQQITICADVMMVLGEHYWRTELEVSCLVWTVRKLRHMIEAAPADKPTVICTDHSSTIGIAQATNPSDPRPCSL
;
A
#
# COMPACT_ATOMS: atom_id res chain seq x y z
N MET A 1 33.67 -12.20 18.77
CA MET A 1 33.55 -11.08 17.85
C MET A 1 32.08 -10.80 17.64
N GLU A 2 31.57 -9.78 18.32
CA GLU A 2 30.21 -9.27 18.14
C GLU A 2 30.14 -8.61 16.75
N HIS A 3 29.48 -9.28 15.81
CA HIS A 3 29.14 -8.65 14.53
C HIS A 3 27.93 -7.73 14.77
N ILE A 4 28.21 -6.51 15.22
CA ILE A 4 27.24 -5.42 15.19
C ILE A 4 27.01 -5.12 13.72
N PHE A 5 25.84 -5.50 13.20
CA PHE A 5 25.45 -5.16 11.84
C PHE A 5 25.34 -3.63 11.76
N PRO A 6 25.93 -2.98 10.74
CA PRO A 6 25.88 -1.53 10.64
C PRO A 6 24.42 -1.10 10.48
N HIS A 7 23.92 -0.32 11.44
CA HIS A 7 22.63 0.36 11.31
C HIS A 7 22.71 1.40 10.19
N PRO A 8 21.63 1.59 9.42
CA PRO A 8 21.59 2.61 8.38
C PRO A 8 21.89 4.00 8.98
N SER A 9 22.72 4.74 8.27
CA SER A 9 23.05 6.13 8.57
C SER A 9 21.81 7.02 8.46
N ASP A 10 21.84 8.19 9.11
CA ASP A 10 20.71 9.12 9.06
C ASP A 10 20.41 9.63 7.64
N GLU A 11 21.38 9.59 6.72
CA GLU A 11 21.23 9.93 5.31
C GLU A 11 20.47 8.84 4.51
N GLU A 12 20.70 7.57 4.83
CA GLU A 12 19.98 6.45 4.19
C GLU A 12 18.52 6.37 4.67
N LEU A 13 18.25 6.83 5.90
CA LEU A 13 16.89 6.98 6.41
C LEU A 13 16.10 8.10 5.73
N GLN A 14 16.77 9.00 5.00
CA GLN A 14 16.13 10.10 4.26
C GLN A 14 15.28 9.60 3.08
N VAL A 15 15.58 8.41 2.55
CA VAL A 15 14.73 7.73 1.56
C VAL A 15 13.34 7.45 2.14
N LEU A 16 13.23 7.29 3.45
CA LEU A 16 11.96 7.09 4.14
C LEU A 16 11.23 8.40 4.45
N GLU A 17 11.82 9.57 4.25
CA GLU A 17 11.07 10.84 4.27
C GLU A 17 10.06 10.93 3.11
N GLN A 18 10.21 10.10 2.08
CA GLN A 18 9.22 9.94 1.00
C GLN A 18 7.87 9.43 1.50
N ILE A 19 7.79 8.84 2.70
CA ILE A 19 6.53 8.38 3.30
C ILE A 19 5.74 9.52 3.95
N ASN A 20 6.19 10.77 3.78
CA ASN A 20 5.55 11.98 4.30
C ASN A 20 5.38 11.97 5.84
N TYR A 21 6.29 11.30 6.55
CA TYR A 21 6.29 11.22 8.01
C TYR A 21 7.71 11.42 8.57
N THR A 22 7.83 12.26 9.59
CA THR A 22 9.10 12.55 10.26
C THR A 22 9.09 11.90 11.65
N PHE A 23 9.97 10.93 11.87
CA PHE A 23 10.03 10.22 13.15
C PHE A 23 10.64 11.10 14.25
N ALA A 24 9.92 11.24 15.37
CA ALA A 24 10.46 11.84 16.58
C ALA A 24 11.51 10.92 17.22
N ASN A 25 11.25 9.61 17.20
CA ASN A 25 12.14 8.58 17.70
C ASN A 25 12.70 7.72 16.55
N ARG A 26 13.88 8.08 16.05
CA ARG A 26 14.59 7.31 15.01
C ARG A 26 15.01 5.91 15.45
N ALA A 27 15.01 5.59 16.75
CA ALA A 27 15.29 4.23 17.20
C ALA A 27 14.18 3.25 16.78
N LEU A 28 12.91 3.68 16.77
CA LEU A 28 11.78 2.87 16.29
C LEU A 28 11.92 2.55 14.80
N LEU A 29 12.39 3.52 14.01
CA LEU A 29 12.64 3.31 12.58
C LEU A 29 13.78 2.31 12.34
N ARG A 30 14.87 2.42 13.10
CA ARG A 30 15.99 1.47 13.04
C ARG A 30 15.57 0.06 13.43
N GLU A 31 14.73 -0.07 14.46
CA GLU A 31 14.16 -1.34 14.88
C GLU A 31 13.25 -1.95 13.79
N ALA A 32 12.41 -1.13 13.15
CA ALA A 32 11.55 -1.58 12.06
C ALA A 32 12.33 -2.14 10.85
N LEU A 33 13.52 -1.58 10.59
CA LEU A 33 14.43 -2.00 9.51
C LEU A 33 15.33 -3.18 9.88
N GLN A 34 15.30 -3.63 11.14
CA GLN A 34 16.17 -4.68 11.63
C GLN A 34 15.49 -6.06 11.57
N PRO A 35 15.91 -6.95 10.66
CA PRO A 35 15.40 -8.32 10.62
C PRO A 35 15.85 -9.12 11.85
N PRO A 36 15.19 -10.27 12.12
CA PRO A 36 15.63 -11.23 13.11
C PRO A 36 17.12 -11.56 12.97
N ASN A 37 17.85 -11.48 14.07
CA ASN A 37 19.28 -11.80 14.12
C ASN A 37 19.63 -12.59 15.39
N LYS A 38 20.89 -13.02 15.52
CA LYS A 38 21.34 -13.87 16.64
C LYS A 38 21.21 -13.20 18.02
N CYS A 39 21.19 -11.88 18.08
CA CYS A 39 21.10 -11.10 19.31
C CYS A 39 19.67 -10.59 19.59
N ASN A 40 18.81 -10.58 18.57
CA ASN A 40 17.41 -10.19 18.64
C ASN A 40 16.61 -11.14 17.73
N GLU A 41 16.12 -12.24 18.32
CA GLU A 41 15.41 -13.30 17.60
C GLU A 41 14.08 -12.82 16.99
N ASP A 42 13.46 -11.80 17.58
CA ASP A 42 12.21 -11.23 17.07
C ASP A 42 12.46 -10.09 16.06
N GLY A 43 13.53 -9.30 16.20
CA GLY A 43 13.84 -8.20 15.27
C GLY A 43 12.65 -7.24 15.12
N ASN A 44 12.28 -6.93 13.89
CA ASN A 44 11.14 -6.08 13.54
C ASN A 44 9.75 -6.73 13.68
N LYS A 45 9.68 -8.00 14.10
CA LYS A 45 8.42 -8.78 14.11
C LYS A 45 7.37 -8.22 15.05
N THR A 46 7.75 -7.69 16.21
CA THR A 46 6.81 -7.11 17.17
C THR A 46 6.16 -5.85 16.59
N LEU A 47 6.96 -4.98 15.97
CA LEU A 47 6.46 -3.81 15.25
C LEU A 47 5.60 -4.20 14.05
N ALA A 48 5.98 -5.26 13.32
CA ALA A 48 5.19 -5.76 12.21
C ALA A 48 3.79 -6.23 12.66
N LEU A 49 3.68 -6.90 13.80
CA LEU A 49 2.38 -7.31 14.37
C LEU A 49 1.51 -6.11 14.73
N VAL A 50 2.10 -5.05 15.29
CA VAL A 50 1.38 -3.79 15.56
C VAL A 50 0.90 -3.18 14.24
N GLY A 51 1.79 -3.06 13.27
CA GLY A 51 1.49 -2.52 11.95
C GLY A 51 0.40 -3.28 11.21
N ASP A 52 0.45 -4.61 11.19
CA ASP A 52 -0.58 -5.48 10.62
C ASP A 52 -1.97 -5.19 11.21
N LYS A 53 -2.06 -5.04 12.54
CA LYS A 53 -3.33 -4.71 13.21
C LYS A 53 -3.80 -3.29 12.94
N VAL A 54 -2.88 -2.34 12.82
CA VAL A 54 -3.18 -0.96 12.43
C VAL A 54 -3.69 -0.91 10.98
N LEU A 55 -3.06 -1.65 10.07
CA LEU A 55 -3.50 -1.76 8.68
C LEU A 55 -4.89 -2.39 8.59
N ASP A 56 -5.14 -3.48 9.31
CA ASP A 56 -6.48 -4.08 9.44
C ASP A 56 -7.50 -3.04 9.94
N LEU A 57 -7.13 -2.26 10.96
CA LEU A 57 -8.00 -1.23 11.54
C LEU A 57 -8.30 -0.09 10.57
N VAL A 58 -7.29 0.42 9.85
CA VAL A 58 -7.48 1.46 8.83
C VAL A 58 -8.37 0.96 7.70
N ILE A 59 -8.19 -0.28 7.23
CA ILE A 59 -9.04 -0.89 6.19
C ILE A 59 -10.50 -0.99 6.67
N VAL A 60 -10.71 -1.46 7.91
CA VAL A 60 -12.04 -1.57 8.51
C VAL A 60 -12.68 -0.21 8.72
N ALA A 61 -11.93 0.79 9.21
CA ALA A 61 -12.39 2.16 9.38
C ALA A 61 -12.77 2.82 8.05
N SER A 62 -12.09 2.44 6.97
CA SER A 62 -12.41 2.86 5.59
C SER A 62 -13.68 2.21 5.02
N GLY A 63 -14.34 1.32 5.78
CA GLY A 63 -15.52 0.59 5.32
C GLY A 63 -15.25 -0.46 4.24
N ARG A 64 -13.98 -0.90 4.08
CA ARG A 64 -13.59 -1.86 3.05
C ARG A 64 -13.68 -3.29 3.56
N ASP A 65 -14.03 -4.19 2.64
CA ASP A 65 -14.28 -5.60 2.95
C ASP A 65 -12.99 -6.32 3.39
N ARG A 66 -13.05 -7.01 4.55
CA ARG A 66 -11.89 -7.66 5.20
C ARG A 66 -11.28 -8.80 4.37
N ASN A 67 -12.00 -9.28 3.36
CA ASN A 67 -11.57 -10.45 2.57
C ASN A 67 -10.42 -10.15 1.58
N LYS A 68 -9.93 -8.90 1.55
CA LYS A 68 -8.94 -8.37 0.60
C LYS A 68 -7.51 -8.31 1.11
N THR A 69 -7.25 -8.65 2.38
CA THR A 69 -5.87 -8.79 2.91
C THR A 69 -5.08 -9.88 2.17
N ARG A 70 -5.77 -10.77 1.44
CA ARG A 70 -5.18 -11.76 0.51
C ARG A 70 -4.62 -11.10 -0.75
N GLY A 71 -3.44 -10.49 -0.62
CA GLY A 71 -2.72 -9.85 -1.72
C GLY A 71 -1.95 -8.62 -1.27
N TRP A 72 -2.33 -8.06 -0.13
CA TRP A 72 -1.69 -6.90 0.48
C TRP A 72 -0.20 -7.13 0.77
N ASN A 73 0.17 -8.30 1.33
CA ASN A 73 1.59 -8.58 1.62
C ASN A 73 2.44 -8.69 0.35
N ALA A 74 1.88 -9.23 -0.75
CA ALA A 74 2.57 -9.26 -2.04
C ALA A 74 2.72 -7.86 -2.63
N TYR A 75 1.69 -7.02 -2.48
CA TYR A 75 1.73 -5.62 -2.90
C TYR A 75 2.73 -4.81 -2.07
N LEU A 76 2.67 -4.87 -0.74
CA LEU A 76 3.61 -4.22 0.17
C LEU A 76 5.05 -4.64 -0.14
N SER A 77 5.29 -5.93 -0.39
CA SER A 77 6.61 -6.39 -0.81
C SER A 77 7.07 -5.73 -2.10
N ARG A 78 6.20 -5.63 -3.12
CA ARG A 78 6.56 -5.03 -4.41
C ARG A 78 6.78 -3.52 -4.28
N GLN A 79 5.96 -2.83 -3.48
CA GLN A 79 6.12 -1.41 -3.19
C GLN A 79 7.39 -1.13 -2.40
N GLY A 80 7.70 -1.96 -1.39
CA GLY A 80 8.95 -1.84 -0.65
C GLY A 80 10.17 -1.93 -1.57
N CYS A 81 10.19 -2.90 -2.49
CA CYS A 81 11.25 -2.96 -3.50
C CYS A 81 11.26 -1.74 -4.44
N TYR A 82 10.09 -1.20 -4.82
CA TYR A 82 10.01 -0.01 -5.66
C TYR A 82 10.58 1.25 -4.98
N LEU A 83 10.35 1.37 -3.67
CA LEU A 83 10.88 2.46 -2.83
C LEU A 83 12.37 2.28 -2.48
N GLY A 84 13.03 1.21 -2.96
CA GLY A 84 14.44 0.96 -2.67
C GLY A 84 14.72 0.55 -1.21
N LEU A 85 13.69 0.13 -0.46
CA LEU A 85 13.85 -0.36 0.93
C LEU A 85 14.78 -1.57 1.01
N ASP A 86 14.99 -2.27 -0.10
CA ASP A 86 15.91 -3.38 -0.17
C ASP A 86 17.37 -2.95 0.06
N GLN A 87 17.70 -1.66 -0.12
CA GLN A 87 19.03 -1.13 0.16
C GLN A 87 19.21 -0.69 1.61
N VAL A 88 18.11 -0.34 2.30
CA VAL A 88 18.11 0.26 3.65
C VAL A 88 17.91 -0.77 4.76
N ILE A 89 17.29 -1.93 4.46
CA ILE A 89 17.13 -3.02 5.42
C ILE A 89 18.50 -3.59 5.82
N VAL A 90 18.71 -3.79 7.13
CA VAL A 90 19.96 -4.32 7.69
C VAL A 90 20.11 -5.79 7.29
N LYS A 91 20.84 -6.07 6.20
CA LYS A 91 21.06 -7.44 5.73
C LYS A 91 22.11 -8.14 6.57
N ASN A 92 21.86 -9.41 6.87
CA ASN A 92 22.94 -10.31 7.26
C ASN A 92 23.88 -10.49 6.04
N PRO A 93 25.22 -10.38 6.15
CA PRO A 93 26.15 -10.60 5.04
C PRO A 93 25.96 -11.95 4.32
N SER A 94 25.39 -12.94 4.99
CA SER A 94 25.05 -14.25 4.41
C SER A 94 23.73 -14.26 3.62
N GLN A 95 22.96 -13.17 3.64
CA GLN A 95 21.70 -13.00 2.91
C GLN A 95 21.90 -12.04 1.72
N THR A 96 21.98 -12.61 0.52
CA THR A 96 22.11 -11.86 -0.74
C THR A 96 20.80 -11.24 -1.23
N PHE A 97 19.65 -11.72 -0.73
CA PHE A 97 18.33 -11.29 -1.21
C PHE A 97 17.31 -11.17 -0.08
N ILE A 98 16.48 -10.14 -0.14
CA ILE A 98 15.36 -9.93 0.79
C ILE A 98 14.13 -10.64 0.23
N GLY A 99 13.72 -11.73 0.90
CA GLY A 99 12.50 -12.43 0.52
C GLY A 99 11.26 -11.56 0.67
N ASN A 100 10.27 -11.76 -0.19
CA ASN A 100 9.03 -10.95 -0.20
C ASN A 100 8.35 -10.86 1.18
N LYS A 101 8.42 -11.94 1.95
CA LYS A 101 7.86 -11.98 3.32
C LYS A 101 8.57 -11.01 4.26
N LEU A 102 9.89 -10.91 4.18
CA LEU A 102 10.66 -9.99 5.00
C LEU A 102 10.40 -8.54 4.59
N MET A 103 10.31 -8.27 3.29
CA MET A 103 9.96 -6.94 2.79
C MET A 103 8.57 -6.50 3.27
N ALA A 104 7.56 -7.38 3.13
CA ALA A 104 6.21 -7.11 3.62
C ALA A 104 6.18 -6.86 5.13
N SER A 105 6.86 -7.71 5.90
CA SER A 105 6.96 -7.57 7.36
C SER A 105 7.70 -6.28 7.76
N THR A 106 8.66 -5.82 6.97
CA THR A 106 9.37 -4.55 7.21
C THR A 106 8.44 -3.36 6.94
N MET A 107 7.65 -3.41 5.87
CA MET A 107 6.64 -2.39 5.57
C MET A 107 5.58 -2.31 6.68
N GLU A 108 5.11 -3.45 7.18
CA GLU A 108 4.23 -3.52 8.35
C GLU A 108 4.92 -2.92 9.58
N ALA A 109 6.19 -3.26 9.83
CA ALA A 109 6.95 -2.73 10.96
C ALA A 109 7.14 -1.21 10.90
N ILE A 110 7.34 -0.63 9.71
CA ILE A 110 7.42 0.83 9.53
C ILE A 110 6.10 1.48 9.93
N VAL A 111 4.96 0.93 9.49
CA VAL A 111 3.63 1.44 9.89
C VAL A 111 3.42 1.29 11.40
N GLY A 112 3.86 0.18 11.99
CA GLY A 112 3.82 -0.03 13.44
C GLY A 112 4.70 0.98 14.20
N ALA A 113 5.88 1.28 13.69
CA ALA A 113 6.77 2.30 14.25
C ALA A 113 6.14 3.70 14.18
N VAL A 114 5.52 4.07 13.05
CA VAL A 114 4.76 5.34 12.91
C VAL A 114 3.63 5.41 13.93
N TYR A 115 2.89 4.32 14.13
CA TYR A 115 1.80 4.28 15.10
C TYR A 115 2.29 4.53 16.53
N LEU A 116 3.41 3.93 16.92
CA LEU A 116 3.99 4.15 18.25
C LEU A 116 4.59 5.55 18.40
N ASP A 117 5.28 6.04 17.36
CA ASP A 117 5.90 7.37 17.36
C ASP A 117 4.87 8.50 17.38
N SER A 118 3.73 8.31 16.72
CA SER A 118 2.62 9.27 16.68
C SER A 118 1.68 9.19 17.89
N ASN A 119 2.07 8.52 18.97
CA ASN A 119 1.23 8.32 20.16
C ASN A 119 -0.13 7.67 19.82
N GLN A 120 -0.12 6.65 18.96
CA GLN A 120 -1.26 5.82 18.59
C GLN A 120 -2.33 6.54 17.75
N GLN A 121 -1.92 7.52 16.95
CA GLN A 121 -2.82 8.26 16.07
C GLN A 121 -3.06 7.51 14.75
N ILE A 122 -4.24 6.90 14.63
CA ILE A 122 -4.64 6.11 13.45
C ILE A 122 -4.70 6.97 12.17
N THR A 123 -5.02 8.26 12.29
CA THR A 123 -5.10 9.20 11.15
C THR A 123 -3.75 9.33 10.43
N ILE A 124 -2.66 9.46 11.19
CA ILE A 124 -1.31 9.55 10.64
C ILE A 124 -0.91 8.24 9.96
N CYS A 125 -1.26 7.09 10.55
CA CYS A 125 -1.02 5.80 9.94
C CYS A 125 -1.81 5.61 8.64
N ALA A 126 -3.02 6.17 8.56
CA ALA A 126 -3.82 6.14 7.33
C ALA A 126 -3.18 6.99 6.22
N ASP A 127 -2.59 8.14 6.55
CA ASP A 127 -1.87 8.98 5.58
C ASP A 127 -0.61 8.28 5.05
N VAL A 128 0.20 7.69 5.94
CA VAL A 128 1.37 6.89 5.55
C VAL A 128 0.94 5.68 4.72
N MET A 129 -0.13 4.98 5.13
CA MET A 129 -0.68 3.87 4.36
C MET A 129 -1.20 4.31 2.99
N MET A 130 -1.73 5.53 2.85
CA MET A 130 -2.19 6.06 1.57
C MET A 130 -1.02 6.29 0.62
N VAL A 131 0.13 6.78 1.11
CA VAL A 131 1.36 6.96 0.32
C VAL A 131 1.95 5.61 -0.07
N LEU A 132 2.05 4.66 0.86
CA LEU A 132 2.56 3.31 0.58
C LEU A 132 1.56 2.48 -0.28
N GLY A 133 0.28 2.79 -0.15
CA GLY A 133 -0.87 2.08 -0.73
C GLY A 133 -1.37 2.65 -2.05
N GLU A 134 -1.05 3.91 -2.37
CA GLU A 134 -0.79 4.36 -3.74
C GLU A 134 -1.71 3.82 -4.84
N HIS A 135 -1.08 2.92 -5.58
CA HIS A 135 -1.65 2.29 -6.76
C HIS A 135 -2.59 1.12 -6.44
N TYR A 136 -2.46 0.48 -5.28
CA TYR A 136 -3.35 -0.61 -4.88
C TYR A 136 -4.76 -0.10 -4.63
N TRP A 137 -4.92 1.00 -3.89
CA TRP A 137 -6.26 1.47 -3.55
C TRP A 137 -7.04 1.98 -4.76
N ARG A 138 -6.36 2.54 -5.78
CA ARG A 138 -7.01 3.09 -6.97
C ARG A 138 -7.58 1.97 -7.84
N THR A 139 -6.75 0.96 -8.11
CA THR A 139 -7.12 -0.23 -8.88
C THR A 139 -8.16 -1.08 -8.17
N GLU A 140 -8.02 -1.29 -6.85
CA GLU A 140 -9.02 -2.00 -6.06
C GLU A 140 -10.37 -1.29 -6.03
N LEU A 141 -10.41 0.04 -5.90
CA LEU A 141 -11.66 0.79 -5.91
C LEU A 141 -12.35 0.68 -7.27
N GLU A 142 -11.60 0.87 -8.37
CA GLU A 142 -12.10 0.72 -9.73
C GLU A 142 -12.65 -0.69 -9.98
N VAL A 143 -11.90 -1.74 -9.62
CA VAL A 143 -12.34 -3.14 -9.75
C VAL A 143 -13.54 -3.42 -8.85
N SER A 144 -13.59 -2.86 -7.64
CA SER A 144 -14.73 -3.02 -6.72
C SER A 144 -15.99 -2.38 -7.28
N CYS A 145 -15.88 -1.20 -7.88
CA CYS A 145 -16.98 -0.54 -8.57
C CYS A 145 -17.48 -1.39 -9.74
N LEU A 146 -16.58 -1.97 -10.54
CA LEU A 146 -16.95 -2.90 -11.62
C LEU A 146 -17.64 -4.18 -11.11
N VAL A 147 -17.11 -4.79 -10.05
CA VAL A 147 -17.71 -5.98 -9.45
C VAL A 147 -19.10 -5.67 -8.87
N TRP A 148 -19.24 -4.50 -8.24
CA TRP A 148 -20.51 -4.04 -7.69
C TRP A 148 -21.54 -3.77 -8.79
N THR A 149 -21.16 -3.10 -9.89
CA THR A 149 -22.06 -2.86 -11.02
C THR A 149 -22.51 -4.17 -11.65
N VAL A 150 -21.61 -5.14 -11.85
CA VAL A 150 -21.95 -6.48 -12.36
C VAL A 150 -22.91 -7.22 -11.43
N ARG A 151 -22.66 -7.19 -10.11
CA ARG A 151 -23.59 -7.77 -9.12
C ARG A 151 -24.95 -7.09 -9.14
N LYS A 152 -24.98 -5.76 -9.26
CA LYS A 152 -26.23 -5.01 -9.31
C LYS A 152 -27.02 -5.31 -10.58
N LEU A 153 -26.34 -5.43 -11.73
CA LEU A 153 -26.94 -5.87 -13.00
C LEU A 153 -27.53 -7.28 -12.88
N ARG A 154 -26.80 -8.23 -12.27
CA ARG A 154 -27.35 -9.58 -12.00
C ARG A 154 -28.66 -9.49 -11.22
N HIS A 155 -28.69 -8.76 -10.11
CA HIS A 155 -29.91 -8.63 -9.31
C HIS A 155 -31.06 -7.95 -10.07
N MET A 156 -30.77 -7.01 -10.96
CA MET A 156 -31.79 -6.40 -11.83
C MET A 156 -32.36 -7.39 -12.84
N ILE A 157 -31.52 -8.25 -13.43
CA ILE A 157 -31.95 -9.33 -14.35
C ILE A 157 -32.80 -10.36 -13.61
N GLU A 158 -32.35 -10.81 -12.43
CA GLU A 158 -33.06 -11.81 -11.62
C GLU A 158 -34.40 -11.30 -11.09
N ALA A 159 -34.53 -9.99 -10.87
CA ALA A 159 -35.78 -9.36 -10.46
C ALA A 159 -36.74 -9.05 -11.62
N ALA A 160 -36.29 -9.18 -12.88
CA ALA A 160 -37.13 -8.94 -14.04
C ALA A 160 -38.15 -10.08 -14.20
N PRO A 161 -39.42 -9.78 -14.53
CA PRO A 161 -40.43 -10.80 -14.70
C PRO A 161 -40.13 -11.68 -15.93
N ALA A 162 -40.38 -12.99 -15.80
CA ALA A 162 -39.95 -14.02 -16.77
C ALA A 162 -40.57 -13.89 -18.17
N ASP A 163 -41.60 -13.05 -18.32
CA ASP A 163 -42.31 -12.78 -19.57
C ASP A 163 -41.69 -11.65 -20.40
N LYS A 164 -40.66 -10.94 -19.89
CA LYS A 164 -40.04 -9.81 -20.59
C LYS A 164 -38.51 -9.96 -20.72
N PRO A 165 -37.94 -9.72 -21.92
CA PRO A 165 -36.50 -9.71 -22.10
C PRO A 165 -35.87 -8.50 -21.39
N THR A 166 -34.81 -8.74 -20.61
CA THR A 166 -34.02 -7.65 -20.00
C THR A 166 -33.07 -7.07 -21.04
N VAL A 167 -33.23 -5.79 -21.37
CA VAL A 167 -32.35 -5.05 -22.29
C VAL A 167 -31.44 -4.14 -21.47
N ILE A 168 -30.13 -4.33 -21.59
CA ILE A 168 -29.11 -3.48 -20.95
C ILE A 168 -28.58 -2.52 -22.02
N CYS A 169 -28.88 -1.23 -21.87
CA CYS A 169 -28.33 -0.19 -22.72
C CYS A 169 -27.09 0.39 -22.05
N THR A 170 -25.92 0.18 -22.64
CA THR A 170 -24.70 0.93 -22.28
C THR A 170 -24.52 2.07 -23.29
N ASP A 171 -24.25 3.27 -22.81
CA ASP A 171 -23.96 4.40 -23.68
C ASP A 171 -22.50 4.31 -24.17
N HIS A 172 -22.34 3.89 -25.41
CA HIS A 172 -21.01 3.81 -26.03
C HIS A 172 -20.35 5.20 -26.17
N SER A 173 -21.14 6.27 -26.15
CA SER A 173 -20.71 7.66 -26.27
C SER A 173 -19.71 8.08 -25.18
N SER A 174 -19.88 7.60 -23.94
CA SER A 174 -18.97 7.94 -22.84
C SER A 174 -17.59 7.28 -22.99
N THR A 175 -17.54 6.05 -23.51
CA THR A 175 -16.27 5.35 -23.79
C THR A 175 -15.54 5.94 -24.99
N ILE A 176 -16.27 6.37 -26.03
CA ILE A 176 -15.71 7.07 -27.20
C ILE A 176 -15.13 8.42 -26.80
N GLY A 177 -15.83 9.20 -25.96
CA GLY A 177 -15.35 10.49 -25.47
C GLY A 177 -14.07 10.42 -24.64
N ILE A 178 -13.93 9.37 -23.81
CA ILE A 178 -12.70 9.14 -23.02
C ILE A 178 -11.56 8.62 -23.91
N ALA A 179 -11.85 7.74 -24.87
CA ALA A 179 -10.85 7.24 -25.83
C ALA A 179 -10.34 8.34 -26.80
N GLN A 180 -11.17 9.36 -27.07
CA GLN A 180 -10.81 10.55 -27.85
C GLN A 180 -10.12 11.63 -27.01
N ALA A 181 -10.13 11.52 -25.68
CA ALA A 181 -9.47 12.46 -24.77
C ALA A 181 -7.99 12.09 -24.57
N THR A 182 -7.19 12.25 -25.62
CA THR A 182 -5.72 12.24 -25.54
C THR A 182 -5.13 13.39 -26.37
N ASN A 183 -4.82 14.51 -25.68
CA ASN A 183 -3.51 15.18 -25.68
C ASN A 183 -3.56 16.53 -24.93
N PRO A 184 -2.82 16.70 -23.81
CA PRO A 184 -2.53 17.99 -23.21
C PRO A 184 -1.30 18.60 -23.88
N SER A 185 -1.47 19.21 -25.07
CA SER A 185 -0.60 20.25 -25.64
C SER A 185 -0.98 20.49 -27.10
N ASP A 186 -1.71 21.57 -27.37
CA ASP A 186 -1.25 22.49 -28.42
C ASP A 186 -1.89 23.88 -28.22
N PRO A 187 -1.11 24.98 -28.31
CA PRO A 187 -1.59 26.33 -28.09
C PRO A 187 -2.40 26.83 -29.29
N ARG A 188 -3.40 27.66 -28.99
CA ARG A 188 -4.29 28.31 -29.95
C ARG A 188 -3.49 28.94 -31.12
N PRO A 189 -3.92 28.79 -32.38
CA PRO A 189 -3.36 29.60 -33.45
C PRO A 189 -3.85 31.05 -33.29
N CYS A 190 -2.90 31.98 -33.19
CA CYS A 190 -3.15 33.40 -33.40
C CYS A 190 -3.52 33.66 -34.86
N SER A 191 -4.58 34.45 -35.01
CA SER A 191 -4.97 35.35 -36.11
C SER A 191 -4.15 35.35 -37.42
N LEU A 192 -4.84 35.12 -38.53
CA LEU A 192 -5.16 36.14 -39.56
C LEU A 192 -6.36 35.68 -40.38
#